data_AF-A0A7S2L5P6-F1
#
_entry.id   AF-A0A7S2L5P6-F1
#
_cell.length_a   1.000
_cell.length_b   1.000
_cell.length_c   1.000
_cell.angle_alpha   90.00
_cell.angle_beta   90.00
_cell.angle_gamma   90.00
#
_symmetry.space_group_name_H-M   'P 1'
#
loop_
_entity.id
_entity.type
_entity.pdbx_description
1 polymer ?
#
loop_
_entity_poly.entity_id
_entity_poly.type
_entity_poly.pdbx_seq_one_letter_code
_entity_poly.pdbx_strand_id
1 'polypeptide(L)'
;MVQISNVLSSENWTKNNGWGSTISNMCSLYGVICGTDGVDDFVTELNLAANNLTGNIDDITLLSNLMNLEKLDLDSNSIVGNLTTFSLNLVQFSNLTYVDLRLNE
;
A
#
# COMPACT_ATOMS: atom_id res chain seq x y z
N MET A 1 16.97 -2.98 -1.85
CA MET A 1 16.23 -2.42 -3.01
C MET A 1 14.82 -2.96 -2.92
N VAL A 2 13.87 -2.17 -2.43
CA VAL A 2 12.47 -2.58 -2.33
C VAL A 2 11.92 -2.58 -3.74
N GLN A 3 11.79 -3.78 -4.33
CA GLN A 3 11.00 -3.94 -5.55
C GLN A 3 9.55 -3.83 -5.11
N ILE A 4 8.89 -2.73 -5.47
CA ILE A 4 7.44 -2.63 -5.35
C ILE A 4 6.88 -3.66 -6.31
N SER A 5 6.39 -4.79 -5.77
CA SER A 5 5.93 -5.91 -6.57
C SER A 5 4.82 -5.47 -7.52
N ASN A 6 4.78 -6.17 -8.66
CA ASN A 6 3.97 -5.97 -9.87
C ASN A 6 2.47 -5.62 -9.71
N VAL A 7 1.91 -5.67 -8.49
CA VAL A 7 0.54 -5.26 -8.18
C VAL A 7 0.41 -3.74 -8.16
N LEU A 8 1.40 -3.04 -7.61
CA LEU A 8 1.34 -1.59 -7.45
C LEU A 8 2.05 -0.79 -8.56
N SER A 9 2.38 -1.45 -9.67
CA SER A 9 3.04 -0.86 -10.83
C SER A 9 2.34 -1.19 -12.14
N SER A 10 1.05 -1.59 -12.10
CA SER A 10 0.29 -1.87 -13.32
C SER A 10 0.01 -0.58 -14.11
N GLU A 11 -0.01 -0.68 -15.44
CA GLU A 11 -0.06 0.47 -16.36
C GLU A 11 -1.38 1.27 -16.34
N ASN A 12 -2.35 0.89 -15.50
CA ASN A 12 -3.73 1.42 -15.53
C ASN A 12 -4.12 2.26 -14.30
N TRP A 13 -3.16 2.59 -13.44
CA TRP A 13 -3.40 3.46 -12.29
C TRP A 13 -3.89 4.84 -12.73
N THR A 14 -4.93 5.36 -12.07
CA THR A 14 -5.42 6.71 -12.38
C THR A 14 -4.42 7.78 -11.91
N LYS A 15 -3.82 7.59 -10.74
CA LYS A 15 -2.82 8.46 -10.12
C LYS A 15 -1.66 7.62 -9.62
N ASN A 16 -0.54 7.71 -10.31
CA ASN A 16 0.68 6.95 -10.03
C ASN A 16 1.91 7.85 -9.84
N ASN A 17 1.74 9.12 -9.46
CA ASN A 17 2.86 10.03 -9.30
C ASN A 17 3.91 9.45 -8.32
N GLY A 18 5.14 9.27 -8.81
CA GLY A 18 6.27 8.70 -8.08
C GLY A 18 6.36 7.16 -8.12
N TRP A 19 5.24 6.47 -8.34
CA TRP A 19 5.20 5.01 -8.45
C TRP A 19 5.87 4.53 -9.76
N GLY A 20 6.57 3.40 -9.72
CA GLY A 20 7.26 2.81 -10.89
C GLY A 20 8.63 3.41 -11.24
N SER A 21 9.12 4.38 -10.46
CA SER A 21 10.47 4.94 -10.59
C SER A 21 11.45 4.30 -9.60
N THR A 22 12.75 4.62 -9.68
CA THR A 22 13.68 4.28 -8.58
C THR A 22 13.33 5.14 -7.36
N ILE A 23 12.66 4.53 -6.38
CA ILE A 23 12.15 5.24 -5.22
C ILE A 23 13.29 5.52 -4.25
N SER A 24 13.62 6.79 -4.07
CA SER A 24 14.55 7.26 -3.04
C SER A 24 13.83 7.59 -1.73
N ASN A 25 12.57 8.04 -1.79
CA ASN A 25 11.75 8.35 -0.62
C ASN A 25 10.27 8.01 -0.87
N MET A 26 9.69 7.12 -0.05
CA MET A 26 8.29 6.70 -0.16
C MET A 26 7.30 7.83 0.16
N CYS A 27 7.68 8.82 0.96
CA CYS A 27 6.82 9.94 1.36
C CYS A 27 6.52 10.92 0.22
N SER A 28 7.23 10.79 -0.91
CA SER A 28 6.97 11.56 -2.13
C SER A 28 5.93 10.92 -3.04
N LEU A 29 5.52 9.68 -2.76
CA LEU A 29 4.61 8.92 -3.59
C LEU A 29 3.18 9.41 -3.40
N TYR A 30 2.40 9.41 -4.48
CA TYR A 30 0.97 9.68 -4.38
C TYR A 30 0.30 8.72 -3.40
N GLY A 31 -0.54 9.27 -2.52
CA GLY A 31 -1.30 8.48 -1.57
C GLY A 31 -0.52 8.02 -0.34
N VAL A 32 0.76 8.38 -0.20
CA VAL A 32 1.56 8.05 0.98
C VAL A 32 1.61 9.23 1.94
N ILE A 33 1.31 8.98 3.22
CA ILE A 33 1.52 9.92 4.31
C ILE A 33 2.56 9.31 5.24
N CYS A 34 3.52 10.15 5.64
CA CYS A 34 4.60 9.75 6.54
C CYS A 34 4.54 10.52 7.86
N GLY A 35 4.94 9.83 8.92
CA GLY A 35 5.40 10.42 10.17
C GLY A 35 6.92 10.49 10.20
N THR A 36 7.44 11.10 11.27
CA THR A 36 8.87 11.16 11.56
C THR A 36 9.08 11.03 13.07
N ASP A 37 10.16 10.36 13.48
CA ASP A 37 10.60 10.30 14.87
C ASP A 37 11.67 11.37 15.18
N GLY A 38 11.94 12.26 14.20
CA GLY A 38 12.99 13.26 14.24
C GLY A 38 14.33 12.79 13.65
N VAL A 39 14.46 11.51 13.28
CA VAL A 39 15.64 10.94 12.64
C VAL A 39 15.29 10.39 11.26
N ASP A 40 14.30 9.50 11.19
CA ASP A 40 13.89 8.84 9.96
C ASP A 40 12.41 9.09 9.66
N ASP A 41 12.08 9.14 8.36
CA ASP A 41 10.71 9.17 7.89
C ASP A 41 10.16 7.73 7.84
N PHE A 42 8.90 7.56 8.23
CA PHE A 42 8.21 6.27 8.13
C PHE A 42 6.78 6.47 7.63
N VAL A 43 6.28 5.50 6.87
CA VAL A 43 4.91 5.55 6.33
C VAL A 43 3.92 5.23 7.45
N THR A 44 2.94 6.11 7.64
CA THR A 44 1.82 5.94 8.58
C THR A 44 0.51 5.69 7.86
N GLU A 45 0.32 6.24 6.64
CA GLU A 45 -0.88 5.99 5.86
C GLU A 45 -0.57 5.68 4.39
N LEU A 46 -1.31 4.73 3.84
CA LEU A 46 -1.37 4.47 2.40
C LEU A 46 -2.83 4.56 1.96
N ASN A 47 -3.14 5.59 1.17
CA ASN A 47 -4.45 5.81 0.57
C ASN A 47 -4.35 5.81 -0.96
N LEU A 48 -4.80 4.71 -1.55
CA LEU A 48 -4.91 4.52 -2.99
C LEU A 48 -6.35 4.16 -3.38
N ALA A 49 -7.33 4.65 -2.61
CA ALA A 49 -8.73 4.50 -2.92
C ALA A 49 -9.08 5.05 -4.32
N ALA A 50 -10.03 4.39 -5.00
CA ALA A 50 -10.57 4.82 -6.29
C ALA A 50 -9.47 5.11 -7.34
N ASN A 51 -8.47 4.23 -7.43
CA ASN A 51 -7.28 4.48 -8.24
C ASN A 51 -7.10 3.48 -9.41
N ASN A 52 -8.12 2.65 -9.68
CA ASN A 52 -8.10 1.63 -10.72
C ASN A 52 -6.94 0.64 -10.55
N LEU A 53 -6.60 0.33 -9.29
CA LEU A 53 -5.58 -0.65 -8.96
C LEU A 53 -6.04 -2.06 -9.34
N THR A 54 -5.12 -2.86 -9.88
CA THR A 54 -5.37 -4.25 -10.28
C THR A 54 -4.30 -5.16 -9.72
N GLY A 55 -4.63 -6.42 -9.49
CA GLY A 55 -3.65 -7.45 -9.10
C GLY A 55 -4.11 -8.21 -7.85
N ASN A 56 -3.28 -9.14 -7.39
CA ASN A 56 -3.65 -10.00 -6.26
C ASN A 56 -3.16 -9.42 -4.94
N ILE A 57 -4.06 -9.30 -3.96
CA ILE A 57 -3.76 -8.83 -2.62
C ILE A 57 -2.72 -9.72 -1.89
N ASP A 58 -2.66 -11.00 -2.25
CA ASP A 58 -1.69 -11.97 -1.71
C ASP A 58 -0.25 -11.66 -2.19
N ASP A 59 -0.10 -10.95 -3.31
CA ASP A 59 1.19 -10.56 -3.89
C ASP A 59 1.70 -9.20 -3.39
N ILE A 60 0.93 -8.52 -2.53
CA ILE A 60 1.30 -7.22 -1.95
C ILE A 60 2.31 -7.43 -0.81
N THR A 61 3.55 -7.71 -1.18
CA THR A 61 4.69 -7.84 -0.27
C THR A 61 5.26 -6.49 0.15
N LEU A 62 4.84 -5.38 -0.47
CA LEU A 62 5.30 -4.03 -0.12
C LEU A 62 4.97 -3.66 1.33
N LEU A 63 3.81 -4.11 1.81
CA LEU A 63 3.38 -3.81 3.17
C LEU A 63 4.40 -4.34 4.18
N SER A 64 5.14 -5.42 3.88
CA SER A 64 5.99 -6.12 4.84
C SER A 64 6.96 -5.24 5.63
N ASN A 65 7.39 -4.11 5.06
CA ASN A 65 8.36 -3.19 5.66
C ASN A 65 7.71 -1.93 6.28
N LEU A 66 6.39 -1.74 6.12
CA LEU A 66 5.67 -0.57 6.64
C LEU A 66 5.20 -0.83 8.08
N MET A 67 6.14 -1.14 8.98
CA MET A 67 5.81 -1.56 10.36
C MET A 67 5.09 -0.49 11.18
N ASN A 68 5.21 0.77 10.78
CA ASN A 68 4.54 1.92 11.40
C ASN A 68 3.21 2.28 10.73
N LEU A 69 2.71 1.47 9.79
CA LEU A 69 1.46 1.75 9.07
C LEU A 69 0.28 1.70 10.04
N GLU A 70 -0.51 2.77 10.04
CA GLU A 70 -1.70 2.96 10.87
C GLU A 70 -2.99 2.82 10.04
N LYS A 71 -2.93 3.26 8.78
CA LYS A 71 -4.06 3.27 7.85
C LYS A 71 -3.70 2.69 6.49
N LEU A 72 -4.48 1.70 6.05
CA LEU A 72 -4.46 1.17 4.70
C LEU A 72 -5.83 1.35 4.05
N ASP A 73 -5.88 2.12 2.96
CA ASP A 73 -7.10 2.40 2.22
C ASP A 73 -6.89 2.07 0.73
N LEU A 74 -7.52 0.95 0.30
CA LEU A 74 -7.49 0.45 -1.07
C LEU A 74 -8.91 0.32 -1.63
N ASP A 75 -9.88 1.04 -1.08
CA ASP A 75 -11.29 0.94 -1.49
C ASP A 75 -11.50 1.30 -2.98
N SER A 76 -12.56 0.78 -3.59
CA SER A 76 -12.96 1.12 -4.97
C SER A 76 -11.86 0.87 -6.00
N ASN A 77 -11.28 -0.32 -5.98
CA ASN A 77 -10.27 -0.77 -6.94
C ASN A 77 -10.70 -2.12 -7.55
N SER A 78 -9.82 -2.76 -8.31
CA SER A 78 -10.04 -4.08 -8.93
C SER A 78 -8.99 -5.08 -8.44
N ILE A 79 -8.74 -5.07 -7.13
CA ILE A 79 -7.80 -5.99 -6.48
C ILE A 79 -8.53 -7.31 -6.21
N VAL A 80 -7.99 -8.40 -6.75
CA VAL A 80 -8.48 -9.76 -6.51
C VAL A 80 -7.72 -10.39 -5.32
N GLY A 81 -8.20 -11.52 -4.81
CA GLY A 81 -7.41 -12.40 -3.95
C GLY A 81 -8.13 -12.88 -2.70
N ASN A 82 -7.42 -13.58 -1.82
CA ASN A 82 -8.01 -14.19 -0.64
C ASN A 82 -7.90 -13.28 0.59
N LEU A 83 -9.02 -12.71 1.01
CA LEU A 83 -9.08 -11.85 2.21
C LEU A 83 -8.62 -12.55 3.50
N THR A 84 -8.76 -13.88 3.60
CA THR A 84 -8.29 -14.65 4.76
C THR A 84 -6.76 -14.66 4.80
N THR A 85 -6.12 -14.98 3.67
CA THR A 85 -4.65 -14.94 3.54
C THR A 85 -4.13 -13.54 3.80
N PHE A 86 -4.76 -12.52 3.20
CA PHE A 86 -4.38 -11.14 3.42
C PHE A 86 -4.47 -10.73 4.88
N SER A 87 -5.56 -11.08 5.56
CA SER A 87 -5.75 -10.77 6.98
C SER A 87 -4.65 -11.39 7.85
N LEU A 88 -4.16 -12.59 7.50
CA LEU A 88 -3.02 -13.21 8.20
C LEU A 88 -1.72 -12.43 7.98
N ASN A 89 -1.49 -11.91 6.77
CA ASN A 89 -0.35 -11.05 6.49
C ASN A 89 -0.43 -9.71 7.24
N LEU A 90 -1.62 -9.25 7.59
CA LEU A 90 -1.79 -8.00 8.33
C LEU A 90 -1.46 -8.12 9.83
N VAL A 91 -1.37 -9.34 10.38
CA VAL A 91 -1.12 -9.56 11.82
C VAL A 91 0.21 -8.98 12.29
N GLN A 92 1.18 -8.80 11.39
CA GLN A 92 2.47 -8.22 11.74
C GLN A 92 2.45 -6.69 11.96
N PHE A 93 1.39 -5.99 11.53
CA PHE A 93 1.28 -4.54 11.67
C PHE A 93 0.66 -4.17 13.00
N SER A 94 1.51 -3.99 14.01
CA SER A 94 1.08 -3.67 15.38
C SER A 94 0.34 -2.34 15.52
N ASN A 95 0.56 -1.40 14.59
CA ASN A 95 -0.02 -0.06 14.63
C ASN A 95 -1.26 0.10 13.74
N LEU A 96 -1.60 -0.92 12.93
CA LEU A 96 -2.66 -0.82 11.93
C LEU A 96 -4.02 -0.80 12.62
N THR A 97 -4.75 0.30 12.48
CA THR A 97 -6.07 0.50 13.11
C THR A 97 -7.20 0.64 12.10
N TYR A 98 -6.85 0.89 10.82
CA TYR A 98 -7.81 1.04 9.75
C TYR A 98 -7.37 0.28 8.50
N VAL A 99 -8.27 -0.56 7.99
CA VAL A 99 -8.12 -1.25 6.71
C VAL A 99 -9.44 -1.14 5.96
N ASP A 100 -9.40 -0.58 4.75
CA ASP A 100 -10.53 -0.56 3.84
C ASP A 100 -10.17 -1.20 2.50
N LEU A 101 -10.89 -2.27 2.18
CA LEU A 101 -10.77 -3.04 0.95
C LEU A 101 -12.13 -3.15 0.24
N ARG A 102 -13.13 -2.36 0.64
CA ARG A 102 -14.47 -2.44 0.05
C ARG A 102 -14.42 -2.11 -1.43
N LEU A 103 -15.39 -2.64 -2.18
CA LEU A 103 -15.50 -2.37 -3.63
C LEU A 103 -14.23 -2.76 -4.40
N ASN A 104 -13.65 -3.91 -4.03
CA ASN A 104 -12.65 -4.65 -4.79
C ASN A 104 -13.27 -5.94 -5.36
N GLU A 105 -12.66 -6.50 -6.40
CA GLU A 105 -13.19 -7.61 -7.21
C GLU A 105 -12.06 -8.55 -7.64
#